data_AF-A0A6N8YT52-F1
#
_entry.id   AF-A0A6N8YT52-F1
#
_cell.length_a   1.000
_cell.length_b   1.000
_cell.length_c   1.000
_cell.angle_alpha   90.00
_cell.angle_beta   90.00
_cell.angle_gamma   90.00
#
_symmetry.space_group_name_H-M   'P 1'
#
loop_
_entity.id
_entity.type
_entity.pdbx_description
1 polymer ?
#
loop_
_entity_poly.entity_id
_entity_poly.type
_entity_poly.pdbx_seq_one_letter_code
_entity_poly.pdbx_strand_id
1 'polypeptide(L)'
;MDITARVRDLADKAQQQLPHIQTEEATKLALINPFIREVLGYDTTDLTEVVPEYTADVGVKRGEKVDYAIFRDGEPLILIEAKKAGSRLHEEEPSQLYRYFTTTPSAQFGIYTDGIKYLFY
;
A
#
# COMPACT_ATOMS: atom_id res chain seq x y z
N MET A 1 -12.61 -12.55 13.33
CA MET A 1 -12.07 -11.46 14.16
C MET A 1 -12.51 -10.14 13.55
N ASP A 2 -12.80 -9.13 14.36
CA ASP A 2 -13.04 -7.78 13.84
C ASP A 2 -11.74 -7.14 13.33
N ILE A 3 -11.86 -6.01 12.63
CA ILE A 3 -10.72 -5.29 12.06
C ILE A 3 -9.76 -4.80 13.15
N THR A 4 -10.28 -4.41 14.32
CA THR A 4 -9.48 -3.89 15.43
C THR A 4 -8.55 -4.96 16.00
N ALA A 5 -9.02 -6.19 16.16
CA ALA A 5 -8.21 -7.32 16.57
C ALA A 5 -7.12 -7.63 15.54
N ARG A 6 -7.49 -7.68 14.25
CA ARG A 6 -6.54 -7.93 13.15
C ARG A 6 -5.42 -6.88 13.09
N VAL A 7 -5.76 -5.61 13.30
CA VAL A 7 -4.78 -4.51 13.36
C VAL A 7 -3.85 -4.65 14.58
N ARG A 8 -4.39 -5.02 15.75
CA ARG A 8 -3.56 -5.24 16.95
C ARG A 8 -2.58 -6.40 16.76
N ASP A 9 -3.05 -7.53 16.24
CA ASP A 9 -2.19 -8.69 15.97
C ASP A 9 -1.06 -8.33 15.01
N LEU A 10 -1.36 -7.56 13.96
CA LEU A 10 -0.35 -7.08 13.03
C LEU A 10 0.63 -6.10 13.70
N ALA A 11 0.15 -5.19 14.55
CA ALA A 11 1.01 -4.25 15.27
C ALA A 11 2.00 -4.97 16.21
N ASP A 12 1.55 -6.03 16.89
CA ASP A 12 2.40 -6.84 17.76
C ASP A 12 3.47 -7.60 16.95
N LYS A 13 3.09 -8.19 15.81
CA LYS A 13 4.05 -8.79 14.86
C LYS A 13 5.03 -7.75 14.34
N ALA A 14 4.56 -6.54 14.01
CA ALA A 14 5.39 -5.47 13.47
C ALA A 14 6.50 -5.07 14.45
N GLN A 15 6.20 -4.94 15.75
CA GLN A 15 7.21 -4.65 16.77
C GLN A 15 8.31 -5.71 16.84
N GLN A 16 7.95 -6.99 16.67
CA GLN A 16 8.90 -8.11 16.68
C GLN A 16 9.77 -8.14 15.40
N GLN A 17 9.19 -7.79 14.25
CA GLN A 17 9.88 -7.82 12.96
C GLN A 17 10.75 -6.59 12.71
N LEU A 18 10.40 -5.44 13.29
CA LEU A 18 11.04 -4.15 13.00
C LEU A 18 12.58 -4.16 13.10
N PRO A 19 13.22 -4.82 14.09
CA PRO A 19 14.68 -4.90 14.17
C PRO A 19 15.33 -5.64 12.99
N HIS A 20 14.58 -6.51 12.31
CA HIS A 20 15.06 -7.34 11.19
C HIS A 20 14.81 -6.70 9.82
N ILE A 21 13.98 -5.65 9.73
CA ILE A 21 13.62 -5.00 8.48
C ILE A 21 14.74 -4.04 8.05
N GLN A 22 15.44 -4.38 6.97
CA GLN A 22 16.57 -3.60 6.46
C GLN A 22 16.29 -2.91 5.12
N THR A 23 15.24 -3.29 4.42
CA THR A 23 14.91 -2.78 3.08
C THR A 23 13.43 -2.45 2.96
N GLU A 24 13.10 -1.69 1.92
CA GLU A 24 11.71 -1.44 1.54
C GLU A 24 11.00 -2.75 1.17
N GLU A 25 11.63 -3.64 0.41
CA GLU A 25 11.07 -4.97 0.10
C GLU A 25 10.80 -5.82 1.36
N ALA A 26 11.67 -5.77 2.36
CA ALA A 26 11.41 -6.43 3.64
C ALA A 26 10.23 -5.80 4.38
N THR A 27 10.03 -4.48 4.24
CA THR A 27 8.88 -3.76 4.81
C THR A 27 7.58 -4.20 4.13
N LYS A 28 7.60 -4.24 2.79
CA LYS A 28 6.50 -4.72 1.96
C LYS A 28 6.09 -6.13 2.35
N LEU A 29 7.06 -7.05 2.41
CA LEU A 29 6.82 -8.45 2.74
C LEU A 29 6.32 -8.66 4.18
N ALA A 30 6.96 -8.04 5.16
CA ALA A 30 6.72 -8.35 6.58
C ALA A 30 5.55 -7.56 7.18
N LEU A 31 5.21 -6.38 6.64
CA LEU A 31 4.22 -5.47 7.25
C LEU A 31 3.07 -5.14 6.29
N ILE A 32 3.37 -4.68 5.07
CA ILE A 32 2.35 -4.16 4.15
C ILE A 32 1.53 -5.30 3.52
N ASN A 33 2.16 -6.38 3.04
CA ASN A 33 1.47 -7.56 2.53
C ASN A 33 0.53 -8.17 3.59
N PRO A 34 0.98 -8.40 4.84
CA PRO A 34 0.09 -8.79 5.92
C PRO A 34 -1.01 -7.77 6.21
N PHE A 35 -0.78 -6.47 6.08
CA PHE A 35 -1.88 -5.50 6.20
C PHE A 35 -2.94 -5.70 5.11
N ILE A 36 -2.53 -5.82 3.84
CA ILE A 36 -3.46 -6.04 2.71
C ILE A 36 -4.26 -7.33 2.92
N ARG A 37 -3.58 -8.44 3.25
CA ARG A 37 -4.20 -9.75 3.44
C ARG A 37 -4.94 -9.89 4.77
N GLU A 38 -4.21 -9.72 5.86
CA GLU A 38 -4.68 -9.99 7.22
C GLU A 38 -5.47 -8.85 7.81
N VAL A 39 -5.52 -7.62 7.27
CA VAL A 39 -6.37 -6.53 7.79
C VAL A 39 -7.44 -6.12 6.79
N LEU A 40 -7.06 -5.80 5.55
CA LEU A 40 -8.04 -5.39 4.53
C LEU A 40 -8.81 -6.58 3.96
N GLY A 41 -8.21 -7.78 3.93
CA GLY A 41 -8.87 -9.01 3.49
C GLY A 41 -8.74 -9.29 2.00
N TYR A 42 -7.85 -8.62 1.28
CA TYR A 42 -7.56 -8.87 -0.14
C TYR A 42 -6.48 -9.95 -0.28
N ASP A 43 -6.59 -10.82 -1.29
CA ASP A 43 -5.62 -11.88 -1.53
C ASP A 43 -4.39 -11.37 -2.29
N THR A 44 -3.29 -11.18 -1.57
CA THR A 44 -2.00 -10.78 -2.15
C THR A 44 -1.37 -11.82 -3.08
N THR A 45 -1.97 -13.01 -3.21
CA THR A 45 -1.55 -14.07 -4.14
C THR A 45 -2.42 -14.15 -5.39
N ASP A 46 -3.56 -13.46 -5.41
CA ASP A 46 -4.40 -13.30 -6.59
C ASP A 46 -4.03 -12.00 -7.32
N LEU A 47 -3.34 -12.13 -8.46
CA LEU A 47 -2.94 -10.98 -9.28
C LEU A 47 -4.10 -10.30 -10.02
N THR A 48 -5.32 -10.85 -9.95
CA THR A 48 -6.51 -10.15 -10.43
C THR A 48 -7.10 -9.22 -9.36
N GLU A 49 -6.68 -9.39 -8.10
CA GLU A 49 -7.14 -8.60 -6.96
C GLU A 49 -6.04 -7.66 -6.42
N VAL A 50 -4.79 -8.13 -6.31
CA VAL A 50 -3.65 -7.33 -5.83
C VAL A 50 -2.50 -7.43 -6.81
N VAL A 51 -2.20 -6.32 -7.48
CA VAL A 51 -1.13 -6.22 -8.49
C VAL A 51 0.06 -5.47 -7.89
N PRO A 52 1.22 -6.12 -7.68
CA PRO A 52 2.44 -5.44 -7.30
C PRO A 52 3.07 -4.70 -8.51
N GLU A 53 3.86 -3.67 -8.23
CA GLU A 53 4.56 -2.84 -9.24
C GLU A 53 3.64 -2.35 -10.38
N TYR A 54 2.40 -1.99 -10.04
CA TYR A 54 1.38 -1.61 -11.00
C TYR A 54 1.75 -0.29 -11.68
N THR A 55 1.80 -0.30 -13.01
CA THR A 55 1.98 0.92 -13.81
C THR A 55 0.67 1.69 -13.86
N ALA A 56 0.62 2.81 -13.14
CA ALA A 56 -0.49 3.73 -13.14
C ALA A 56 -0.15 4.91 -14.06
N ASP A 57 -0.40 4.78 -15.36
CA ASP A 57 -0.17 5.87 -16.30
C ASP A 57 -1.23 6.97 -16.10
N VAL A 58 -0.78 8.22 -15.92
CA VAL A 58 -1.67 9.38 -15.67
C VAL A 58 -1.38 10.49 -16.67
N GLY A 59 -2.35 10.77 -17.55
CA GLY A 59 -2.28 11.86 -18.52
C GLY A 59 -1.10 11.71 -19.47
N VAL A 60 -0.19 12.69 -19.47
CA VAL A 60 1.01 12.73 -20.35
C VAL A 60 2.23 12.05 -19.74
N LYS A 61 2.22 11.71 -18.44
CA LYS A 61 3.32 11.00 -17.80
C LYS A 61 3.08 9.49 -17.89
N ARG A 62 3.97 8.83 -18.61
CA ARG A 62 3.98 7.38 -18.83
C ARG A 62 5.10 6.72 -18.02
N GLY A 63 4.84 5.52 -17.52
CA GLY A 63 5.78 4.66 -16.83
C GLY A 63 5.91 4.91 -15.32
N GLU A 64 4.99 5.66 -14.71
CA GLU A 64 4.97 5.76 -13.25
C GLU A 64 4.34 4.49 -12.66
N LYS A 65 5.01 3.92 -11.66
CA LYS A 65 4.60 2.68 -10.98
C LYS A 65 4.31 2.98 -9.52
N VAL A 66 3.32 2.28 -8.98
CA VAL A 66 3.09 2.19 -7.54
C VAL A 66 3.42 0.77 -7.07
N ASP A 67 3.71 0.62 -5.79
CA ASP A 67 4.12 -0.66 -5.23
C ASP A 67 3.01 -1.70 -5.23
N TYR A 68 1.77 -1.29 -4.92
CA TYR A 68 0.60 -2.14 -5.05
C TYR A 68 -0.59 -1.37 -5.62
N ALA A 69 -1.40 -2.06 -6.41
CA ALA A 69 -2.75 -1.67 -6.76
C ALA A 69 -3.72 -2.78 -6.36
N ILE A 70 -4.77 -2.42 -5.62
CA ILE A 70 -5.87 -3.31 -5.29
C ILE A 70 -7.00 -3.05 -6.28
N PHE A 71 -7.50 -4.11 -6.90
CA PHE A 71 -8.53 -4.08 -7.92
C PHE A 71 -9.88 -4.52 -7.35
N ARG A 72 -10.94 -3.97 -7.93
CA ARG A 72 -12.31 -4.44 -7.74
C ARG A 72 -13.02 -4.35 -9.08
N ASP A 73 -13.67 -5.45 -9.48
CA ASP A 73 -14.42 -5.53 -10.74
C ASP A 73 -13.59 -5.15 -11.97
N GLY A 74 -12.28 -5.48 -11.95
CA GLY A 74 -11.35 -5.20 -13.06
C GLY A 74 -10.77 -3.78 -13.08
N GLU A 75 -11.13 -2.92 -12.14
CA GLU A 75 -10.67 -1.53 -12.05
C GLU A 75 -9.83 -1.31 -10.78
N PRO A 76 -8.76 -0.48 -10.85
CA PRO A 76 -7.96 -0.15 -9.67
C PRO A 76 -8.78 0.70 -8.69
N LEU A 77 -8.87 0.23 -7.44
CA LEU A 77 -9.63 0.84 -6.35
C LEU A 77 -8.72 1.57 -5.35
N ILE A 78 -7.59 0.96 -4.99
CA ILE A 78 -6.65 1.49 -3.99
C ILE A 78 -5.24 1.40 -4.57
N LEU A 79 -4.49 2.50 -4.50
CA LEU A 79 -3.09 2.53 -4.87
C LEU A 79 -2.25 2.70 -3.60
N ILE A 80 -1.17 1.94 -3.48
CA ILE A 80 -0.32 1.91 -2.30
C ILE A 80 1.12 2.17 -2.73
N GLU A 81 1.72 3.17 -2.11
CA GLU A 81 3.13 3.51 -2.22
C GLU A 81 3.81 3.22 -0.89
N ALA A 82 4.87 2.43 -0.93
CA ALA A 82 5.60 1.97 0.23
C ALA A 82 6.93 2.73 0.40
N LYS A 83 7.41 2.76 1.64
CA LYS A 83 8.77 3.14 2.02
C LYS A 83 9.32 2.12 3.00
N LYS A 84 10.63 2.14 3.21
CA LYS A 84 11.27 1.32 4.25
C LYS A 84 10.74 1.71 5.63
N ALA A 85 10.43 0.73 6.48
CA ALA A 85 9.99 0.96 7.86
C ALA A 85 10.93 1.91 8.62
N GLY A 86 10.34 2.89 9.32
CA GLY A 86 11.06 3.93 10.05
C GLY A 86 11.50 5.12 9.18
N SER A 87 11.20 5.11 7.89
CA SER A 87 11.41 6.27 7.02
C SER A 87 10.47 7.40 7.44
N ARG A 88 10.92 8.64 7.27
CA ARG A 88 10.08 9.80 7.50
C ARG A 88 9.10 9.93 6.33
N LEU A 89 7.82 9.67 6.57
CA LEU A 89 6.76 9.96 5.61
C LEU A 89 6.53 11.48 5.61
N HIS A 90 6.85 12.16 4.50
CA HIS A 90 6.54 13.56 4.33
C HIS A 90 5.18 13.70 3.63
N GLU A 91 4.26 14.49 4.21
CA GLU A 91 2.91 14.70 3.66
C GLU A 91 2.90 15.41 2.30
N GLU A 92 4.03 16.01 1.89
CA GLU A 92 4.23 16.69 0.61
C GLU A 92 4.76 15.75 -0.51
N GLU A 93 5.30 14.58 -0.13
CA GLU A 93 5.77 13.56 -1.09
C GLU A 93 4.67 12.81 -1.87
N PRO A 94 3.40 12.67 -1.42
CA PRO A 94 2.35 12.02 -2.19
C PRO A 94 1.87 12.89 -3.37
N SER A 95 2.65 13.86 -3.85
CA SER A 95 2.41 14.53 -5.13
C SER A 95 2.15 13.55 -6.30
N GLN A 96 2.66 12.32 -6.18
CA GLN A 96 2.32 11.19 -7.06
C GLN A 96 0.92 10.62 -6.79
N LEU A 97 0.58 10.33 -5.53
CA LEU A 97 -0.74 9.82 -5.14
C LEU A 97 -1.89 10.81 -5.47
N TYR A 98 -1.65 12.11 -5.25
CA TYR A 98 -2.62 13.17 -5.53
C TYR A 98 -3.05 13.26 -7.00
N ARG A 99 -2.16 12.89 -7.93
CA ARG A 99 -2.45 12.90 -9.36
C ARG A 99 -3.40 11.79 -9.78
N TYR A 100 -3.36 10.63 -9.10
CA TYR A 100 -4.23 9.50 -9.42
C TYR A 100 -5.71 9.81 -9.15
N PHE A 101 -6.04 10.57 -8.09
CA PHE A 101 -7.44 10.98 -7.81
C PHE A 101 -8.06 11.85 -8.89
N THR A 102 -7.24 12.59 -9.65
CA THR A 102 -7.76 13.47 -10.70
C THR A 102 -7.98 12.76 -12.03
N THR A 103 -7.51 11.52 -12.20
CA THR A 103 -7.45 10.84 -13.50
C THR A 103 -7.87 9.37 -13.50
N THR A 104 -8.05 8.76 -12.32
CA THR A 104 -8.64 7.44 -12.14
C THR A 104 -9.94 7.59 -11.33
N PRO A 105 -11.09 7.87 -11.98
CA PRO A 105 -12.35 8.13 -11.27
C PRO A 105 -12.84 6.94 -10.41
N SER A 106 -12.36 5.74 -10.70
CA SER A 106 -12.65 4.49 -9.99
C SER A 106 -11.82 4.30 -8.71
N ALA A 107 -10.63 4.90 -8.64
CA ALA A 107 -9.77 4.81 -7.45
C ALA A 107 -10.33 5.70 -6.34
N GLN A 108 -10.66 5.10 -5.19
CA GLN A 108 -11.37 5.79 -4.12
C GLN A 108 -10.44 6.43 -3.08
N PHE A 109 -9.27 5.85 -2.83
CA PHE A 109 -8.27 6.38 -1.88
C PHE A 109 -6.88 5.81 -2.16
N GLY A 110 -5.86 6.54 -1.73
CA GLY A 110 -4.45 6.23 -1.93
C GLY A 110 -3.77 6.09 -0.57
N ILE A 111 -2.79 5.18 -0.48
CA ILE A 111 -2.09 4.88 0.77
C ILE A 111 -0.60 5.16 0.59
N TYR A 112 -0.04 6.02 1.44
CA TYR A 112 1.41 6.19 1.59
C TYR A 112 1.84 5.65 2.94
N THR A 113 2.75 4.67 2.95
CA THR A 113 3.07 3.93 4.17
C THR A 113 4.51 3.45 4.26
N ASP A 114 5.04 3.36 5.48
CA ASP A 114 6.28 2.64 5.79
C ASP A 114 6.00 1.30 6.49
N GLY A 115 4.77 0.79 6.41
CA GLY A 115 4.31 -0.41 7.11
C GLY A 115 4.01 -0.22 8.60
N ILE A 116 4.36 0.92 9.20
CA ILE A 116 4.06 1.26 10.60
C ILE A 116 3.03 2.40 10.67
N LYS A 117 3.19 3.40 9.81
CA LYS A 117 2.26 4.52 9.65
C LYS A 117 1.59 4.43 8.30
N TYR A 118 0.29 4.71 8.26
CA TYR A 118 -0.52 4.69 7.05
C TYR A 118 -1.19 6.05 6.89
N LEU A 119 -0.83 6.76 5.84
CA LEU A 119 -1.43 8.04 5.45
C LEU A 119 -2.42 7.75 4.31
N PHE A 120 -3.70 8.08 4.55
CA PHE A 120 -4.79 7.88 3.59
C PHE A 120 -5.15 9.22 2.96
N TYR A 121 -5.29 9.22 1.64
CA TYR A 121 -5.64 10.38 0.82
C TYR A 121 -6.85 10.09 -0.04
#